data_AF-A0A2E6NC28-F1
#
_entry.id   AF-A0A2E6NC28-F1
#
_cell.length_a   1.000
_cell.length_b   1.000
_cell.length_c   1.000
_cell.angle_alpha   90.00
_cell.angle_beta   90.00
_cell.angle_gamma   90.00
#
_symmetry.space_group_name_H-M   'P 1'
#
loop_
_entity.id
_entity.type
_entity.pdbx_description
1 polymer ?
#
loop_
_entity_poly.entity_id
_entity_poly.type
_entity_poly.pdbx_seq_one_letter_code
_entity_poly.pdbx_strand_id
1 'polypeptide(L)' 'MSRYKPVPKVPGTKVPKKYVSGSKNKRARMREIMATQKAYKEGKLTKEQMDKISKARSRDKA' A
#
# COMPACT_ATOMS: atom_id res chain seq x y z
N MET A 1 18.85 6.34 -19.52
CA MET A 1 17.64 6.98 -18.94
C MET A 1 16.54 5.93 -18.83
N SER A 2 15.78 5.87 -17.73
CA SER A 2 14.66 4.91 -17.60
C SER A 2 13.64 5.13 -18.72
N ARG A 3 13.18 4.05 -19.36
CA ARG A 3 12.13 4.08 -20.40
C ARG A 3 10.78 4.62 -19.87
N TYR A 4 10.60 4.67 -18.55
CA TYR A 4 9.33 5.01 -17.91
C TYR A 4 9.38 6.30 -17.11
N LYS A 5 8.28 7.07 -17.17
CA LYS A 5 8.06 8.25 -16.33
C LYS A 5 8.16 7.87 -14.85
N PRO A 6 8.79 8.70 -14.00
CA PRO A 6 8.90 8.42 -12.57
C PRO A 6 7.51 8.39 -11.93
N VAL A 7 7.27 7.36 -11.11
CA VAL A 7 6.00 7.19 -10.40
C VAL A 7 5.93 8.17 -9.23
N PRO A 8 4.89 9.02 -9.12
CA PRO A 8 4.72 9.90 -7.97
C PRO A 8 4.57 9.11 -6.67
N LYS A 9 5.42 9.39 -5.69
CA LYS A 9 5.38 8.78 -4.35
C LYS A 9 4.88 9.78 -3.32
N VAL A 10 4.40 9.26 -2.19
CA VAL A 10 4.08 10.12 -1.06
C VAL A 10 5.40 10.62 -0.42
N PRO A 11 5.55 11.92 -0.14
CA PRO A 11 6.77 12.46 0.46
C PRO A 11 7.22 11.67 1.68
N GLY A 12 8.53 11.42 1.80
CA GLY A 12 9.11 10.66 2.91
C GLY A 12 8.83 9.16 2.89
N THR A 13 8.19 8.61 1.84
CA THR A 13 7.93 7.17 1.75
C THR A 13 8.22 6.59 0.38
N LYS A 14 8.35 5.25 0.33
CA LYS A 14 8.46 4.50 -0.93
C LYS A 14 7.08 4.15 -1.53
N VAL A 15 5.99 4.63 -0.93
CA VAL A 15 4.61 4.28 -1.32
C VAL A 15 4.14 5.17 -2.48
N PRO A 16 3.73 4.59 -3.62
CA PRO A 16 3.14 5.36 -4.72
C PRO A 16 1.81 6.03 -4.33
N LYS A 17 1.59 7.27 -4.80
CA LYS A 17 0.37 8.05 -4.50
C LYS A 17 -0.92 7.32 -4.91
N LYS A 18 -0.88 6.51 -5.97
CA LYS A 18 -2.00 5.70 -6.45
C LYS A 18 -2.61 4.84 -5.32
N TYR A 19 -1.79 4.21 -4.49
CA TYR A 19 -2.27 3.25 -3.47
C TYR A 19 -2.91 3.91 -2.24
N VAL A 20 -2.77 5.23 -2.10
CA VAL A 20 -3.37 6.00 -1.00
C VAL A 20 -4.48 6.93 -1.47
N SER A 21 -4.59 7.15 -2.79
CA SER A 21 -5.42 8.19 -3.40
C SER A 21 -6.90 8.14 -2.98
N GLY A 22 -7.47 6.95 -2.78
CA GLY A 22 -8.87 6.78 -2.37
C GLY A 22 -9.09 6.42 -0.90
N SER A 23 -8.06 6.40 -0.04
CA SER A 23 -8.28 6.08 1.38
C SER A 23 -8.79 7.29 2.14
N LYS A 24 -9.82 7.08 2.98
CA LYS A 24 -10.33 8.08 3.94
C LYS A 24 -9.22 8.60 4.85
N ASN A 25 -8.32 7.73 5.29
CA ASN A 25 -7.15 8.10 6.08
C ASN A 25 -5.84 7.68 5.41
N LYS A 26 -5.30 8.59 4.60
CA LYS A 26 -4.07 8.38 3.81
C LYS A 26 -2.87 7.98 4.68
N ARG A 27 -2.69 8.59 5.86
CA ARG A 27 -1.57 8.29 6.76
C ARG A 27 -1.65 6.88 7.34
N ALA A 28 -2.85 6.45 7.74
CA ALA A 28 -3.08 5.09 8.22
C ALA A 28 -2.82 4.06 7.10
N ARG A 29 -3.33 4.33 5.89
CA ARG A 29 -3.10 3.48 4.72
C ARG A 29 -1.62 3.32 4.37
N MET A 30 -0.84 4.38 4.47
CA MET A 30 0.60 4.31 4.22
C MET A 30 1.31 3.39 5.21
N ARG A 31 1.00 3.52 6.51
CA ARG A 31 1.59 2.66 7.56
C ARG A 31 1.23 1.20 7.33
N GLU A 32 -0.04 0.93 7.00
CA GLU A 32 -0.54 -0.41 6.66
C GLU A 32 0.21 -0.99 5.46
N ILE A 33 0.31 -0.26 4.34
CA ILE A 33 1.05 -0.71 3.15
C ILE A 33 2.52 -1.05 3.47
N MET A 34 3.21 -0.22 4.26
CA MET A 34 4.61 -0.47 4.63
C MET A 34 4.74 -1.70 5.53
N ALA A 35 3.83 -1.89 6.50
CA ALA A 35 3.80 -3.06 7.37
C ALA A 35 3.52 -4.35 6.57
N THR A 36 2.50 -4.33 5.69
CA THR A 36 2.20 -5.46 4.81
C THR A 36 3.35 -5.78 3.88
N GLN A 37 4.01 -4.76 3.31
CA GLN A 37 5.19 -4.97 2.46
C GLN A 37 6.31 -5.67 3.22
N LYS A 38 6.57 -5.28 4.48
CA LYS A 38 7.58 -5.92 5.33
C LYS A 38 7.21 -7.38 5.60
N ALA A 39 5.98 -7.65 6.04
CA ALA A 39 5.51 -9.01 6.31
C ALA A 39 5.53 -9.91 5.07
N TYR A 40 5.16 -9.38 3.90
CA TYR A 40 5.22 -10.09 2.63
C TYR A 40 6.67 -10.47 2.26
N LYS A 41 7.62 -9.55 2.43
CA LYS A 41 9.05 -9.83 2.18
C LYS A 41 9.62 -10.87 3.15
N GLU A 42 9.12 -10.90 4.38
CA GLU A 42 9.52 -11.87 5.40
C GLU A 42 8.84 -13.24 5.24
N GLY A 43 7.93 -13.40 4.27
CA GLY A 43 7.19 -14.66 4.08
C GLY A 43 6.14 -14.96 5.15
N LYS A 44 5.83 -13.99 6.02
CA LYS A 44 4.90 -14.14 7.16
C LYS A 44 3.44 -13.92 6.80
N LEU A 45 3.16 -13.60 5.54
CA LEU A 45 1.83 -13.23 5.09
C LEU A 45 1.20 -14.37 4.31
N THR A 46 0.14 -14.98 4.86
CA THR A 46 -0.63 -16.00 4.15
C THR A 46 -1.54 -15.36 3.09
N LYS A 47 -1.98 -16.16 2.11
CA LYS A 47 -2.93 -15.72 1.08
C LYS A 47 -4.22 -15.18 1.70
N GLU A 48 -4.75 -15.88 2.71
CA GLU A 48 -5.96 -15.48 3.43
C GLU A 48 -5.80 -14.13 4.15
N GLN A 49 -4.63 -13.88 4.74
CA GLN A 49 -4.33 -12.58 5.36
C GLN A 49 -4.24 -11.47 4.30
N MET A 50 -3.61 -11.74 3.16
CA MET A 50 -3.56 -10.78 2.04
C MET A 50 -4.97 -10.47 1.51
N ASP A 51 -5.84 -11.47 1.39
CA ASP A 51 -7.22 -11.31 0.95
C ASP A 51 -8.03 -10.46 1.94
N LYS A 52 -7.85 -10.67 3.25
CA LYS A 52 -8.46 -9.84 4.30
C LYS A 52 -8.01 -8.37 4.18
N ILE A 53 -6.71 -8.14 3.98
CA ILE A 53 -6.16 -6.80 3.77
C ILE A 53 -6.76 -6.16 2.51
N SER A 54 -6.82 -6.90 1.40
CA SER A 54 -7.40 -6.42 0.14
C SER A 54 -8.87 -6.02 0.31
N LYS A 55 -9.67 -6.85 1.00
CA LYS A 55 -11.07 -6.55 1.32
C LYS A 55 -11.21 -5.30 2.18
N ALA A 56 -10.41 -5.17 3.24
CA ALA A 56 -10.41 -3.99 4.10
C ALA A 56 -10.08 -2.71 3.31
N ARG A 57 -9.08 -2.79 2.43
CA ARG A 57 -8.67 -1.67 1.57
C ARG A 57 -9.76 -1.22 0.61
N SER A 58 -10.56 -2.14 0.09
CA SER A 58 -11.69 -1.84 -0.81
C SER A 58 -12.85 -1.17 -0.08
N ARG A 59 -13.11 -1.54 1.18
CA ARG A 59 -14.19 -0.96 2.02
C ARG A 59 -13.86 0.45 2.54
N ASP A 60 -12.58 0.75 2.75
CA ASP A 60 -12.10 2.06 3.21
C ASP A 60 -11.99 3.12 2.09
N LYS A 61 -12.44 2.81 0.86
CA LYS A 61 -12.47 3.82 -0.19
C LYS A 61 -13.46 4.93 0.17
N ALA A 62 -12.99 6.18 0.09
CA ALA A 62 -13.80 7.39 0.19
C ALA A 62 -14.62 7.59 -1.08
#